data_AF-A0A840W3L6-F1
#
_entry.id   AF-A0A840W3L6-F1
#
_cell.length_a   1.000
_cell.length_b   1.000
_cell.length_c   1.000
_cell.angle_alpha   90.00
_cell.angle_beta   90.00
_cell.angle_gamma   90.00
#
_symmetry.space_group_name_H-M   'P 1'
#
loop_
_entity.id
_entity.type
_entity.pdbx_description
1 polymer ?
#
loop_
_entity_poly.entity_id
_entity_poly.type
_entity_poly.pdbx_seq_one_letter_code
_entity_poly.pdbx_strand_id
1 'polypeptide(L)'
;MSEVITCMAQRRARFWTVALTEFGVYAHGRTLAVLQENLVGALALAGVPCSGVEVVADTPGLEAMRAAHRAYEAALEEAVSELAVRRTPLRDMAAATGVSMAEVKRVLAARAERVEESAGFPRTVEGFSEAG
;
A
#
# COMPACT_ATOMS: atom_id res chain seq x y z
N MET A 1 5.30 25.91 19.46
CA MET A 1 5.33 24.57 18.83
C MET A 1 4.83 24.77 17.42
N SER A 2 5.65 24.48 16.41
CA SER A 2 5.28 24.68 15.02
C SER A 2 4.93 23.33 14.42
N GLU A 3 3.67 23.21 13.99
CA GLU A 3 3.06 21.97 13.53
C GLU A 3 3.31 21.78 12.03
N VAL A 4 3.58 20.53 11.62
CA VAL A 4 3.63 20.15 10.21
C VAL A 4 2.21 19.84 9.79
N ILE A 5 1.71 20.57 8.80
CA ILE A 5 0.35 20.39 8.30
C ILE A 5 0.39 19.39 7.13
N THR A 6 -0.18 18.21 7.35
CA THR A 6 -0.33 17.19 6.30
C THR A 6 -1.70 17.32 5.62
N CYS A 7 -1.72 17.35 4.29
CA CYS A 7 -2.95 17.58 3.54
C CYS A 7 -3.05 16.72 2.27
N MET A 8 -4.28 16.43 1.87
CA MET A 8 -4.57 15.66 0.66
C MET A 8 -4.87 16.57 -0.52
N ALA A 9 -4.07 16.45 -1.57
CA ALA A 9 -4.22 17.20 -2.81
C ALA A 9 -5.02 16.42 -3.84
N GLN A 10 -6.13 16.99 -4.29
CA GLN A 10 -6.95 16.40 -5.34
C GLN A 10 -6.54 16.92 -6.71
N ARG A 11 -6.56 16.05 -7.71
CA ARG A 11 -6.38 16.48 -9.11
C ARG A 11 -7.72 16.94 -9.69
N ARG A 12 -7.82 18.22 -10.04
CA ARG A 12 -8.94 18.81 -10.79
C ARG A 12 -8.47 19.28 -12.15
N ALA A 13 -8.84 18.54 -13.20
CA ALA A 13 -8.38 18.74 -14.56
C ALA A 13 -6.84 18.82 -14.64
N ARG A 14 -6.28 19.98 -14.98
CA ARG A 14 -4.84 20.21 -15.14
C ARG A 14 -4.15 20.74 -13.88
N PHE A 15 -4.85 20.82 -12.76
CA PHE A 15 -4.35 21.40 -11.51
C PHE A 15 -4.51 20.44 -10.34
N TRP A 16 -3.58 20.51 -9.40
CA TRP A 16 -3.72 20.01 -8.05
C TRP A 16 -4.38 21.09 -7.20
N THR A 17 -5.27 20.68 -6.30
CA THR A 17 -6.02 21.57 -5.42
C THR A 17 -6.06 21.01 -4.01
N VAL A 18 -5.93 21.88 -3.02
CA VAL A 18 -6.12 21.57 -1.60
C VAL A 18 -7.06 22.61 -1.01
N ALA A 19 -8.01 22.15 -0.20
CA ALA A 19 -8.85 22.99 0.63
C ALA A 19 -8.66 22.56 2.08
N LEU A 20 -8.06 23.42 2.90
CA LEU A 20 -7.95 23.26 4.35
C LEU A 20 -9.06 24.09 4.99
N THR A 21 -10.24 23.49 5.12
CA THR A 21 -11.43 24.16 5.65
C THR A 21 -11.25 24.61 7.09
N GLU A 22 -10.45 23.87 7.88
CA GLU A 22 -10.08 24.21 9.26
C GLU A 22 -9.34 25.56 9.37
N PHE A 23 -8.59 25.95 8.34
CA PHE A 23 -7.84 27.20 8.29
C PHE A 23 -8.44 28.23 7.32
N GLY A 24 -9.55 27.88 6.64
CA GLY A 24 -10.13 28.71 5.59
C GLY A 24 -9.20 28.93 4.38
N VAL A 25 -8.25 28.00 4.14
CA VAL A 25 -7.24 28.13 3.10
C VAL A 25 -7.57 27.28 1.88
N TYR A 26 -7.45 27.86 0.70
CA TYR A 26 -7.53 27.17 -0.59
C TYR A 26 -6.27 27.45 -1.41
N ALA A 27 -5.64 26.39 -1.90
CA ALA A 27 -4.46 26.49 -2.77
C ALA A 27 -4.62 25.61 -4.01
N HIS A 28 -3.99 26.02 -5.10
CA HIS A 28 -3.96 25.25 -6.33
C HIS A 28 -2.59 25.38 -7.01
N GLY A 29 -2.20 24.39 -7.81
CA GLY A 29 -0.93 24.41 -8.54
C GLY A 29 -0.92 23.42 -9.71
N ARG A 30 -0.13 23.68 -10.75
CA ARG A 30 -0.04 22.74 -11.89
C ARG A 30 0.67 21.43 -11.51
N THR A 31 1.62 21.53 -10.57
CA THR A 31 2.36 20.41 -9.97
C THR A 31 2.14 20.41 -8.45
N LEU A 32 2.49 19.31 -7.77
CA LEU A 32 2.40 19.23 -6.31
C LEU A 32 3.36 20.21 -5.62
N ALA A 33 4.56 20.43 -6.18
CA ALA A 33 5.51 21.41 -5.68
C ALA A 33 4.93 22.84 -5.71
N VAL A 34 4.37 23.26 -6.84
CA VAL A 34 3.74 24.58 -6.97
C VAL A 34 2.53 24.71 -6.04
N LEU A 35 1.75 23.62 -5.88
CA LEU A 35 0.66 23.61 -4.92
C LEU A 35 1.17 23.79 -3.49
N GLN A 36 2.24 23.11 -3.10
CA GLN A 36 2.85 23.19 -1.77
C GLN A 36 3.35 24.61 -1.47
N GLU A 37 4.07 25.22 -2.42
CA GLU A 37 4.53 26.61 -2.33
C GLU A 37 3.36 27.58 -2.14
N ASN A 38 2.32 27.45 -2.96
CA ASN A 38 1.12 28.28 -2.87
C ASN A 38 0.37 28.08 -1.55
N LEU A 39 0.36 26.85 -1.03
CA LEU A 39 -0.30 26.51 0.23
C LEU A 39 0.44 27.11 1.44
N VAL A 40 1.78 27.07 1.46
CA VAL A 40 2.59 27.75 2.48
C VAL A 40 2.32 29.25 2.46
N GLY A 41 2.28 29.87 1.28
CA GLY A 41 1.95 31.29 1.14
C GLY A 41 0.54 31.62 1.64
N ALA A 42 -0.45 30.78 1.31
CA ALA A 42 -1.83 30.99 1.74
C ALA A 42 -2.03 30.80 3.25
N LEU A 43 -1.34 29.85 3.88
CA LEU A 43 -1.33 29.67 5.34
C LEU A 43 -0.67 30.86 6.06
N ALA A 44 0.42 31.37 5.52
CA ALA A 44 1.06 32.57 6.05
C ALA A 44 0.14 33.80 5.98
N LEU A 45 -0.60 33.98 4.88
CA LEU A 45 -1.60 35.04 4.74
C LEU A 45 -2.78 34.88 5.71
N ALA A 46 -3.16 33.65 6.03
CA ALA A 46 -4.18 33.34 7.03
C ALA A 46 -3.67 33.48 8.48
N GLY A 47 -2.39 33.81 8.68
CA GLY A 47 -1.79 33.94 10.02
C GLY A 47 -1.59 32.60 10.73
N VAL A 48 -1.57 31.49 9.99
CA VAL A 48 -1.38 30.14 10.54
C VAL A 48 0.13 29.84 10.62
N PRO A 49 0.69 29.68 11.84
CA PRO A 49 2.12 29.37 11.99
C PRO A 49 2.37 27.88 11.72
N CYS A 50 2.83 27.53 10.51
CA CYS A 50 3.27 26.17 10.16
C CYS A 50 4.81 26.09 10.03
N SER A 51 5.43 25.03 10.53
CA SER A 51 6.87 24.74 10.29
C SER A 51 7.10 24.09 8.93
N GLY A 52 6.08 23.44 8.39
CA GLY A 52 6.12 22.74 7.12
C GLY A 52 4.74 22.30 6.67
N VAL A 53 4.64 22.02 5.38
CA VAL A 53 3.41 21.51 4.76
C VAL A 53 3.80 20.26 3.99
N GLU A 54 3.12 19.15 4.28
CA GLU A 54 3.24 17.90 3.54
C GLU A 54 2.00 17.72 2.66
N VAL A 55 2.22 17.54 1.36
CA VAL A 55 1.14 17.40 0.37
C VAL A 55 1.15 15.98 -0.19
N VAL A 56 0.10 15.22 0.12
CA VAL A 56 -0.09 13.86 -0.37
C VAL A 56 -1.09 13.88 -1.53
N ALA A 57 -0.71 13.30 -2.67
CA ALA A 57 -1.60 13.24 -3.83
C ALA A 57 -2.77 12.26 -3.59
N ASP A 58 -3.99 12.79 -3.51
CA ASP A 58 -5.22 12.03 -3.59
C ASP A 58 -5.55 11.77 -5.06
N THR A 59 -5.31 10.53 -5.48
CA THR A 59 -5.64 10.06 -6.82
C THR A 59 -6.59 8.87 -6.69
N PRO A 60 -7.92 9.10 -6.71
CA PRO A 60 -8.90 8.01 -6.56
C PRO A 60 -8.70 6.89 -7.57
N GLY A 61 -8.13 7.18 -8.74
CA GLY A 61 -7.72 6.16 -9.71
C GLY A 61 -6.60 5.23 -9.23
N LEU A 62 -5.61 5.73 -8.48
CA LEU A 62 -4.55 4.88 -7.93
C LEU A 62 -5.06 4.04 -6.76
N GLU A 63 -5.90 4.60 -5.89
CA GLU A 63 -6.52 3.82 -4.81
C GLU A 63 -7.46 2.75 -5.35
N ALA A 64 -8.28 3.06 -6.36
CA ALA A 64 -9.11 2.08 -7.04
C ALA A 64 -8.25 0.97 -7.70
N MET A 65 -7.13 1.33 -8.33
CA MET A 65 -6.21 0.37 -8.94
C MET A 65 -5.52 -0.51 -7.88
N ARG A 66 -5.10 0.06 -6.75
CA ARG A 66 -4.53 -0.69 -5.61
C ARG A 66 -5.57 -1.64 -5.01
N ALA A 67 -6.81 -1.19 -4.86
CA ALA A 67 -7.91 -2.02 -4.38
C ALA A 67 -8.21 -3.18 -5.34
N ALA A 68 -8.28 -2.90 -6.65
CA ALA A 68 -8.46 -3.93 -7.67
C ALA A 68 -7.31 -4.93 -7.70
N HIS A 69 -6.07 -4.47 -7.53
CA HIS A 69 -4.90 -5.35 -7.46
C HIS A 69 -4.96 -6.27 -6.24
N ARG A 70 -5.25 -5.74 -5.05
CA ARG A 70 -5.44 -6.56 -3.84
C ARG A 70 -6.56 -7.57 -3.99
N ALA A 71 -7.68 -7.19 -4.62
CA ALA A 71 -8.78 -8.10 -4.88
C ALA A 71 -8.38 -9.23 -5.84
N TYR A 72 -7.60 -8.91 -6.88
CA TYR A 72 -7.03 -9.91 -7.79
C TYR A 72 -6.08 -10.87 -7.07
N GLU A 73 -5.16 -10.36 -6.24
CA GLU A 73 -4.24 -11.20 -5.48
C GLU A 73 -5.01 -12.14 -4.53
N ALA A 74 -5.99 -11.61 -3.79
CA ALA A 74 -6.82 -12.42 -2.90
C ALA A 74 -7.57 -13.53 -3.65
N ALA A 75 -8.16 -13.21 -4.80
CA ALA A 75 -8.86 -14.20 -5.63
C ALA A 75 -7.91 -15.27 -6.18
N LEU A 76 -6.69 -14.90 -6.57
CA LEU A 76 -5.67 -15.84 -7.03
C LEU A 76 -5.22 -16.76 -5.88
N GLU A 77 -4.97 -16.20 -4.69
CA GLU A 77 -4.61 -16.98 -3.51
C GLU A 77 -5.69 -18.02 -3.15
N GLU A 78 -6.96 -17.61 -3.19
CA GLU A 78 -8.10 -18.49 -2.91
C GLU A 78 -8.20 -19.62 -3.93
N ALA A 79 -8.13 -19.31 -5.23
CA ALA A 79 -8.19 -20.31 -6.29
C ALA A 79 -7.02 -21.31 -6.22
N VAL A 80 -5.79 -20.83 -6.02
CA VAL A 80 -4.61 -21.70 -5.86
C VAL A 80 -4.75 -22.56 -4.60
N SER A 81 -5.29 -22.01 -3.52
CA SER A 81 -5.54 -22.75 -2.28
C SER A 81 -6.52 -23.90 -2.47
N GLU A 82 -7.65 -23.65 -3.14
CA GLU A 82 -8.66 -24.67 -3.40
C GLU A 82 -8.09 -25.82 -4.26
N LEU A 83 -7.33 -25.47 -5.31
CA LEU A 83 -6.67 -26.45 -6.17
C LEU A 83 -5.58 -27.24 -5.42
N ALA A 84 -4.86 -26.60 -4.51
CA ALA A 84 -3.86 -27.28 -3.68
C ALA A 84 -4.47 -28.32 -2.75
N VAL A 85 -5.62 -28.02 -2.12
CA VAL A 85 -6.36 -28.99 -1.30
C VAL A 85 -6.76 -30.23 -2.11
N ARG A 86 -7.11 -30.03 -3.39
CA ARG A 86 -7.46 -31.11 -4.33
C ARG A 86 -6.23 -31.85 -4.91
N ARG A 87 -5.02 -31.50 -4.47
CA ARG A 87 -3.74 -32.05 -4.97
C ARG A 87 -3.58 -31.89 -6.48
N THR A 88 -4.14 -30.84 -7.06
CA THR A 88 -3.97 -30.51 -8.48
C THR A 88 -2.50 -30.23 -8.78
N PRO A 89 -1.92 -30.72 -9.89
CA PRO A 89 -0.52 -30.45 -10.21
C PRO A 89 -0.32 -28.98 -10.60
N LEU A 90 0.87 -28.43 -10.32
CA LEU A 90 1.20 -27.01 -10.54
C LEU A 90 0.94 -26.52 -11.98
N ARG A 91 1.16 -27.39 -12.96
CA ARG A 91 0.91 -27.09 -14.37
C ARG A 91 -0.57 -26.82 -14.65
N ASP A 92 -1.45 -27.62 -14.06
CA ASP A 92 -2.89 -27.51 -14.26
C ASP A 92 -3.44 -26.32 -13.49
N MET A 93 -2.87 -26.02 -12.31
CA MET A 93 -3.18 -24.78 -11.59
C MET A 93 -2.84 -23.54 -12.42
N ALA A 94 -1.64 -23.50 -13.00
CA ALA A 94 -1.19 -22.40 -13.86
C ALA A 94 -2.12 -22.24 -15.08
N ALA A 95 -2.50 -23.35 -15.71
CA ALA A 95 -3.45 -23.34 -16.82
C ALA A 95 -4.85 -22.83 -16.41
N ALA A 96 -5.36 -23.26 -15.25
CA ALA A 96 -6.69 -22.88 -14.77
C ALA A 96 -6.78 -21.42 -14.29
N THR A 97 -5.71 -20.89 -13.70
CA THR A 97 -5.65 -19.51 -13.18
C THR A 97 -5.11 -18.50 -14.19
N GLY A 98 -4.54 -18.97 -15.31
CA GLY A 98 -3.93 -18.11 -16.33
C GLY A 98 -2.61 -17.47 -15.93
N VAL A 99 -2.01 -17.88 -14.80
CA VAL A 99 -0.73 -17.36 -14.30
C VAL A 99 0.41 -18.35 -14.55
N SER A 100 1.66 -17.89 -14.42
CA SER A 100 2.82 -18.76 -14.60
C SER A 100 2.95 -19.78 -13.46
N MET A 101 3.60 -20.92 -13.72
CA MET A 101 3.91 -21.89 -12.67
C MET A 101 4.80 -21.30 -11.55
N ALA A 102 5.65 -20.31 -11.87
CA ALA A 102 6.46 -19.62 -10.88
C ALA A 102 5.59 -18.77 -9.94
N GLU A 103 4.52 -18.17 -10.46
CA GLU A 103 3.55 -17.41 -9.68
C GLU A 103 2.77 -18.32 -8.73
N VAL A 104 2.26 -19.45 -9.23
CA VAL A 104 1.59 -20.46 -8.40
C VAL A 104 2.50 -20.92 -7.25
N LYS A 105 3.78 -21.19 -7.54
CA LYS A 105 4.76 -21.57 -6.50
C LYS A 105 4.96 -20.47 -5.47
N ARG A 106 5.04 -19.20 -5.88
CA ARG A 106 5.20 -18.07 -4.96
C ARG A 106 4.00 -17.95 -4.03
N VAL A 107 2.79 -18.05 -4.57
CA VAL A 107 1.54 -18.04 -3.78
C VAL A 107 1.51 -19.17 -2.76
N LEU A 108 1.89 -20.38 -3.15
CA LEU A 108 1.94 -21.53 -2.24
C LEU A 108 3.00 -21.35 -1.13
N ALA A 109 4.17 -20.81 -1.46
CA ALA A 109 5.24 -20.54 -0.48
C ALA A 109 4.84 -19.47 0.54
N ALA A 110 4.31 -18.33 0.07
CA ALA A 110 3.82 -17.25 0.93
C ALA A 110 2.69 -17.68 1.86
N ARG A 111 1.93 -18.72 1.47
CA ARG A 111 0.93 -19.34 2.35
C ARG A 111 1.56 -20.24 3.41
N ALA A 112 2.54 -21.07 3.03
CA ALA A 112 3.23 -21.95 3.99
C ALA A 112 3.86 -21.14 5.12
N GLU A 113 4.51 -20.02 4.78
CA GLU A 113 5.11 -19.09 5.76
C GLU A 113 4.06 -18.50 6.72
N ARG A 114 2.88 -18.08 6.22
CA ARG A 114 1.78 -17.58 7.06
C ARG A 114 1.21 -18.65 8.01
N VAL A 115 1.17 -19.91 7.56
CA VAL A 115 0.73 -21.03 8.41
C VAL A 115 1.75 -21.31 9.50
N GLU A 116 3.05 -21.26 9.20
CA GLU A 116 4.12 -21.44 10.20
C GLU A 116 4.14 -20.31 11.24
N GLU A 117 3.93 -19.06 10.81
CA GLU A 117 3.89 -17.89 11.70
C GLU A 117 2.66 -17.92 12.63
N SER A 118 1.50 -18.36 12.13
CA SER A 118 0.29 -18.52 12.94
C SER A 118 0.30 -19.76 13.84
N ALA A 119 1.08 -20.79 13.50
CA ALA A 119 1.22 -22.01 14.28
C ALA A 119 2.18 -21.89 15.48
N GLY A 120 2.91 -20.77 15.62
CA GLY A 120 3.68 -20.46 16.83
C GLY A 120 4.67 -21.54 17.25
N PHE A 121 5.35 -22.19 16.30
CA PHE A 121 6.35 -23.21 16.64
C PHE A 121 7.66 -22.51 17.02
N PRO A 122 8.14 -22.59 18.28
CA PRO A 122 9.42 -22.02 18.63
C PRO A 122 10.51 -22.73 17.83
N ARG A 123 11.33 -21.98 17.10
CA ARG A 123 12.58 -22.49 16.53
C ARG A 123 13.43 -23.01 17.69
N THR A 124 13.39 -24.30 17.94
CA THR A 124 14.38 -24.96 18.78
C THR A 124 15.71 -24.83 18.06
N VAL A 125 16.49 -23.83 18.44
CA VAL A 125 17.92 -23.80 18.13
C VAL A 125 18.54 -24.95 18.89
N GLU A 126 18.87 -26.02 18.17
CA GLU A 126 19.68 -27.13 18.67
C GLU A 126 21.05 -26.59 19.10
N GLY A 127 21.18 -26.31 20.39
CA GLY A 127 22.47 -26.20 21.06
C GLY A 127 22.95 -27.58 21.47
N PHE A 128 23.41 -28.38 20.51
CA PHE A 128 24.27 -29.53 20.79
C PHE A 128 25.63 -28.97 21.24
N SER A 129 25.83 -28.82 22.55
CA SER A 129 27.15 -28.66 23.14
C SER A 129 27.57 -30.01 23.70
N GLU A 130 28.36 -30.74 22.92
CA GLU A 130 29.25 -31.77 23.46
C GLU A 130 30.28 -31.09 24.37
N ALA A 131 30.41 -31.58 25.59
CA ALA A 131 31.61 -31.42 26.39
C ALA A 131 31.74 -32.64 27.30
N GLY A 132 32.56 -33.60 26.84
CA GLY A 132 33.20 -34.62 27.66
C GLY A 132 34.69 -34.30 27.74
#